data_AF-A0A0C2YMI2-F1
#
_entry.id   AF-A0A0C2YMI2-F1
#
_cell.length_a   1.000
_cell.length_b   1.000
_cell.length_c   1.000
_cell.angle_alpha   90.00
_cell.angle_beta   90.00
_cell.angle_gamma   90.00
#
_symmetry.space_group_name_H-M   'P 1'
#
loop_
_entity.id
_entity.type
_entity.pdbx_description
1 polymer ?
#
loop_
_entity_poly.entity_id
_entity_poly.type
_entity_poly.pdbx_seq_one_letter_code
_entity_poly.pdbx_strand_id
1 'polypeptide(L)'
;EHKHAKNVAALATELNIPHFPSLLHYFLHSQLDLTDTHHPEEIPLEECPFYDGKLHVYNSACSTFFVPSDLSSVHGMRREHIRSCPVWREEGL
;
A
#
# COMPACT_ATOMS: atom_id res chain seq x y z
N GLU A 1 3.65 -17.55 -3.38
CA GLU A 1 2.85 -16.38 -2.93
C GLU A 1 2.42 -16.62 -1.50
N HIS A 2 2.67 -15.67 -0.59
CA HIS A 2 2.13 -15.76 0.76
C HIS A 2 0.66 -15.32 0.72
N LYS A 3 -0.21 -16.10 1.37
CA LYS A 3 -1.63 -15.76 1.47
C LYS A 3 -1.80 -14.83 2.66
N HIS A 4 -2.12 -13.56 2.38
CA HIS A 4 -2.47 -12.58 3.40
C HIS A 4 -3.95 -12.64 3.75
N ALA A 5 -4.26 -12.13 4.93
CA ALA A 5 -5.61 -11.83 5.38
C ALA A 5 -6.30 -10.88 4.39
N LYS A 6 -7.62 -11.07 4.26
CA LYS A 6 -8.47 -10.40 3.26
C LYS A 6 -9.49 -9.46 3.88
N ASN A 7 -9.55 -9.38 5.21
CA ASN A 7 -10.39 -8.42 5.93
C ASN A 7 -9.48 -7.52 6.77
N VAL A 8 -9.99 -6.33 7.10
CA VAL A 8 -9.19 -5.27 7.74
C VAL A 8 -8.68 -5.71 9.11
N ALA A 9 -9.53 -6.32 9.94
CA ALA A 9 -9.19 -6.71 11.30
C ALA A 9 -8.13 -7.83 11.37
N ALA A 10 -8.28 -8.86 10.54
CA ALA A 10 -7.33 -9.97 10.47
C ALA A 10 -5.99 -9.50 9.87
N LEU A 11 -6.02 -8.57 8.91
CA LEU A 11 -4.79 -7.99 8.37
C LEU A 11 -4.08 -7.10 9.40
N ALA A 12 -4.82 -6.34 10.20
CA ALA A 12 -4.26 -5.57 11.33
C ALA A 12 -3.50 -6.48 12.31
N THR A 13 -4.06 -7.67 12.59
CA THR A 13 -3.44 -8.69 13.46
C THR A 13 -2.21 -9.30 12.78
N GLU A 14 -2.32 -9.69 11.50
CA GLU A 14 -1.21 -10.26 10.74
C GLU A 14 0.00 -9.30 10.64
N LEU A 15 -0.27 -8.01 10.47
CA LEU A 15 0.76 -6.98 10.37
C LEU A 15 1.29 -6.50 11.73
N ASN A 16 0.67 -6.90 12.85
CA ASN A 16 0.89 -6.34 14.18
C ASN A 16 0.68 -4.81 14.25
N ILE A 17 -0.30 -4.29 13.51
CA ILE A 17 -0.65 -2.87 13.46
C ILE A 17 -2.12 -2.70 13.90
N PRO A 18 -2.40 -2.54 15.21
CA PRO A 18 -3.77 -2.49 15.71
C PRO A 18 -4.55 -1.26 15.20
N HIS A 19 -3.87 -0.17 14.87
CA HIS A 19 -4.45 1.06 14.32
C HIS A 19 -4.56 1.06 12.78
N PHE A 20 -4.29 -0.07 12.13
CA PHE A 20 -4.42 -0.22 10.68
C PHE A 20 -5.81 0.19 10.14
N PRO A 21 -6.95 -0.12 10.79
CA PRO A 21 -8.25 0.35 10.33
C PRO A 21 -8.34 1.88 10.23
N SER A 22 -7.81 2.59 11.23
CA SER A 22 -7.78 4.06 11.22
C SER A 22 -6.91 4.60 10.09
N LEU A 23 -5.73 4.01 9.87
CA LEU A 23 -4.86 4.38 8.75
C LEU A 23 -5.54 4.18 7.40
N LEU A 24 -6.30 3.09 7.25
CA LEU A 24 -7.06 2.82 6.03
C LEU A 24 -8.13 3.88 5.81
N HIS A 25 -8.85 4.30 6.85
CA HIS A 25 -9.88 5.34 6.74
C HIS A 25 -9.28 6.68 6.31
N TYR A 26 -8.17 7.11 6.94
CA TYR A 26 -7.48 8.34 6.56
C TYR A 26 -6.92 8.28 5.14
N PHE A 27 -6.35 7.13 4.75
CA PHE A 27 -5.90 6.92 3.39
C PHE A 27 -7.06 7.05 2.40
N LEU A 28 -8.19 6.39 2.64
CA LEU A 28 -9.36 6.48 1.77
C LEU A 28 -9.93 7.90 1.69
N HIS A 29 -9.96 8.62 2.81
CA HIS A 29 -10.34 10.04 2.83
C HIS A 29 -9.46 10.85 1.86
N SER A 30 -8.13 10.74 1.99
CA SER A 30 -7.16 11.46 1.14
C SER A 30 -7.27 11.14 -0.35
N GLN A 31 -7.76 9.94 -0.71
CA GLN A 31 -7.95 9.55 -2.11
C GLN A 31 -9.28 10.05 -2.69
N LEU A 32 -10.30 10.25 -1.84
CA LEU A 32 -11.65 10.64 -2.27
C LEU A 32 -11.84 12.16 -2.27
N ASP A 33 -11.21 12.89 -1.35
CA ASP A 33 -11.20 14.35 -1.32
C ASP A 33 -9.82 14.90 -1.69
N LEU A 34 -9.63 15.13 -2.99
CA LEU A 34 -8.38 15.69 -3.55
C LEU A 34 -8.22 17.20 -3.28
N THR A 35 -9.24 17.86 -2.76
CA THR A 35 -9.21 19.29 -2.42
C THR A 35 -8.93 19.55 -0.95
N ASP A 36 -9.08 18.52 -0.12
CA ASP A 36 -8.75 18.60 1.28
C ASP A 36 -7.22 18.70 1.48
N THR A 37 -6.80 19.82 2.08
CA THR A 37 -5.41 20.09 2.44
C THR A 37 -5.10 19.79 3.90
N HIS A 38 -6.09 19.35 4.68
CA HIS A 38 -5.89 19.00 6.07
C HIS A 38 -4.95 17.81 6.20
N HIS A 39 -4.15 17.83 7.27
CA HIS A 39 -3.39 16.64 7.62
C HIS A 39 -4.37 15.54 8.06
N PRO A 40 -4.12 14.27 7.71
CA PRO A 40 -5.02 13.17 8.08
C PRO A 40 -5.21 13.03 9.60
N GLU A 41 -4.29 13.53 10.42
CA GLU A 41 -4.43 13.55 11.89
C GLU A 41 -5.37 14.65 12.41
N GLU A 42 -5.70 15.65 11.58
CA GLU A 42 -6.61 16.76 11.92
C GLU A 42 -8.08 16.39 11.65
N ILE A 43 -8.31 15.36 10.82
CA ILE A 43 -9.64 14.93 10.40
C ILE A 43 -10.19 13.98 11.47
N PRO A 44 -11.35 14.26 12.07
CA PRO A 44 -11.99 13.33 12.99
C PRO A 44 -12.25 11.99 12.30
N LEU A 45 -11.94 10.87 12.96
CA LEU A 45 -12.10 9.54 12.38
C LEU A 45 -13.56 9.24 11.99
N GLU A 46 -14.51 9.88 12.68
CA GLU A 46 -15.95 9.81 12.42
C GLU A 46 -16.35 10.42 11.08
N GLU A 47 -15.58 11.37 10.56
CA GLU A 47 -15.79 12.01 9.26
C GLU A 47 -15.17 11.19 8.12
N CYS A 48 -14.22 10.30 8.44
CA CYS A 48 -13.58 9.44 7.46
C CYS A 48 -14.49 8.30 6.97
N PRO A 49 -14.35 7.90 5.70
CA PRO A 49 -15.12 6.79 5.15
C PRO A 49 -14.73 5.47 5.83
N PHE A 50 -15.74 4.78 6.36
CA PHE A 50 -15.58 3.42 6.89
C PHE A 50 -15.41 2.40 5.75
N TYR A 51 -14.49 1.46 5.92
CA TYR A 51 -14.30 0.35 4.98
C TYR A 51 -14.09 -0.99 5.69
N ASP A 52 -14.94 -1.96 5.37
CA ASP A 52 -14.82 -3.37 5.83
C ASP A 52 -14.88 -4.35 4.64
N GLY A 53 -14.48 -3.86 3.47
CA GLY A 53 -14.44 -4.66 2.25
C GLY A 53 -13.24 -5.61 2.20
N LYS A 54 -13.15 -6.33 1.08
CA LYS A 54 -12.09 -7.31 0.85
C LYS A 54 -10.78 -6.63 0.44
N LEU A 55 -9.72 -6.90 1.19
CA LEU A 55 -8.37 -6.45 0.90
C LEU A 55 -7.58 -7.48 0.06
N HIS A 56 -6.70 -6.93 -0.78
CA HIS A 56 -5.76 -7.68 -1.60
C HIS A 56 -4.35 -7.13 -1.35
N VAL A 57 -3.48 -7.96 -0.77
CA VAL A 57 -2.09 -7.59 -0.47
C VAL A 57 -1.17 -8.19 -1.53
N TYR A 58 -0.32 -7.34 -2.11
CA TYR A 58 0.67 -7.74 -3.09
C TYR A 58 2.07 -7.45 -2.54
N ASN A 59 2.90 -8.48 -2.38
CA ASN A 59 4.29 -8.34 -1.91
C ASN A 59 5.24 -7.84 -2.98
N SER A 60 4.74 -7.44 -4.14
CA SER A 60 5.59 -6.89 -5.17
C SER A 60 4.80 -6.02 -6.13
N ALA A 61 5.48 -5.02 -6.66
CA ALA A 61 4.98 -4.17 -7.74
C ALA A 61 5.99 -4.18 -8.88
N CYS A 62 5.52 -3.97 -10.10
CA CYS A 62 6.38 -3.72 -11.24
C CYS A 62 6.15 -2.29 -11.75
N SER A 63 7.24 -1.55 -11.96
CA SER A 63 7.20 -0.21 -12.55
C SER A 63 7.82 -0.28 -13.93
N THR A 64 7.11 0.25 -14.93
CA THR A 64 7.61 0.35 -16.31
C THR A 64 7.75 1.83 -16.64
N PHE A 65 8.95 2.23 -17.05
CA PHE A 65 9.27 3.63 -17.34
C PHE A 65 10.23 3.75 -18.53
N PHE A 66 10.18 4.90 -19.19
CA PHE A 66 11.05 5.20 -20.32
C PHE A 66 12.36 5.82 -19.82
N VAL A 67 13.49 5.29 -20.28
CA VAL A 67 14.83 5.78 -19.98
C VAL A 67 15.50 6.18 -21.30
N PRO A 68 15.43 7.48 -21.68
CA PRO A 68 15.94 7.94 -22.98
C PRO A 68 17.44 7.67 -23.18
N SER A 69 18.21 7.58 -22.10
CA SER A 69 19.66 7.38 -22.12
C SER A 69 20.09 5.91 -22.20
N ASP A 70 19.17 4.95 -22.08
CA ASP A 70 19.48 3.52 -22.03
C ASP A 70 19.07 2.84 -23.35
N LEU A 71 20.03 2.70 -24.27
CA LEU A 71 19.86 2.03 -25.57
C LEU A 71 19.69 0.50 -25.45
N SER A 72 19.76 -0.07 -24.24
CA SER A 72 19.79 -1.53 -24.04
C SER A 72 18.44 -2.24 -24.14
N SER A 73 17.34 -1.49 -24.32
CA SER A 73 15.98 -2.04 -24.46
C SER A 73 15.29 -1.59 -25.74
N VAL A 74 14.39 -2.43 -26.27
CA VAL A 74 13.57 -2.12 -27.45
C VAL A 74 12.77 -0.84 -27.18
N HIS A 75 13.17 0.25 -27.85
CA HIS A 75 12.62 1.60 -27.70
C HIS A 75 12.82 2.27 -26.32
N GLY A 76 13.88 1.96 -25.57
CA GLY A 76 14.21 2.67 -24.32
C GLY A 76 13.24 2.43 -23.14
N MET A 77 12.43 1.38 -23.21
CA MET A 77 11.49 0.98 -22.15
C MET A 77 12.12 0.02 -21.15
N ARG A 78 12.11 0.39 -19.87
CA ARG A 78 12.63 -0.41 -18.77
C ARG A 78 11.53 -0.85 -17.83
N ARG A 79 11.63 -2.08 -17.31
CA ARG A 79 10.72 -2.63 -16.29
C ARG A 79 11.52 -3.07 -15.08
N GLU A 80 11.17 -2.55 -13.92
CA GLU A 80 11.79 -2.89 -12.64
C GLU A 80 10.77 -3.57 -11.72
N HIS A 81 11.21 -4.61 -11.00
CA HIS A 81 10.38 -5.36 -10.06
C HIS A 81 10.78 -4.98 -8.63
N ILE A 82 9.89 -4.29 -7.92
CA ILE A 82 10.06 -3.93 -6.52
C ILE A 82 9.38 -5.00 -5.68
N ARG A 83 10.13 -5.65 -4.78
CA ARG A 83 9.63 -6.74 -3.95
C ARG A 83 9.73 -6.37 -2.47
N SER A 84 8.63 -6.55 -1.74
CA SER A 84 8.62 -6.59 -0.28
C SER A 84 8.91 -8.03 0.14
N CYS A 85 10.13 -8.28 0.62
CA CYS A 85 10.52 -9.61 1.12
C CYS A 85 10.33 -9.65 2.64
N PRO A 86 9.32 -10.33 3.21
CA PRO A 86 9.12 -10.33 4.67
C PRO A 86 10.37 -10.81 5.47
N VAL A 87 11.28 -11.53 4.82
CA VAL A 87 12.53 -12.05 5.38
C VAL A 87 13.76 -11.12 5.26
N TRP A 88 13.66 -9.93 4.65
CA TRP A 88 14.85 -9.08 4.45
C TRP A 88 15.44 -8.49 5.74
N ARG A 89 14.69 -8.54 6.85
CA ARG A 89 15.06 -7.95 8.14
C ARG A 89 15.21 -8.95 9.29
N GLU A 90 15.44 -10.24 9.00
CA GLU A 90 15.59 -11.32 10.02
C GLU A 90 14.53 -11.35 11.14
N GLU A 91 13.34 -10.76 10.95
CA GLU A 91 12.23 -10.84 11.92
C GLU A 91 11.44 -12.14 11.72
N GLY A 92 12.17 -13.25 11.71
CA GLY A 92 11.65 -14.57 11.36
C GLY A 92 12.31 -15.70 12.14
N LEU A 93 12.40 -15.56 13.46
CA LEU A 93 12.30 -16.65 14.44
C LEU A 93 11.58 -16.15 15.70
#